data_AF-A0A9P7TUM0-F1
#
_entry.id   AF-A0A9P7TUM0-F1
#
_cell.length_a   1.000
_cell.length_b   1.000
_cell.length_c   1.000
_cell.angle_alpha   90.00
_cell.angle_beta   90.00
_cell.angle_gamma   90.00
#
_symmetry.space_group_name_H-M   'P 1'
#
loop_
_entity.id
_entity.type
_entity.pdbx_description
1 polymer ?
#
loop_
_entity_poly.entity_id
_entity_poly.type
_entity_poly.pdbx_seq_one_letter_code
_entity_poly.pdbx_strand_id
1 'polypeptide(L)'
;MAPSATPQQDVDLTAAAIQRKEVATTTAAPLAASQLSYNLTTTPRPVPDEITATSGDETVATDHMVTVTWRASTGWASPELKPYGPLSLMPTASCLHYATECFEGLKAFRGHDGRLRIFRPDRNCARMRMSAARISLPLFDAPELEKLMLALLAVDGPRWLPRERPGSFLYIRPTLIGTQSQLGVQAPREALLYIILTFMPRMDAPLGGMRLHTSPDDMVRAWVGGFGYAKVGANYGPSLMATQDARRRGFHQILWLYGQQGECTEAGASNFFVVWQRPGDRETEIVTAPLDDKLILDGVTRRSCLDVMRERLGSGVHVTERKYTIDELLEAEAEGRLLESFAAGTAYFICPVSQIHHRGKEINIPIGPDGQGGEITTKVKQWIGDIMYGREQHEWGVVVPEKEQ
;
A
#
# COMPACT_ATOMS: atom_id res chain seq x y z
N MET A 1 -26.38 15.84 43.42
CA MET A 1 -26.28 16.06 41.95
C MET A 1 -24.92 15.55 41.53
N ALA A 2 -24.87 14.38 40.89
CA ALA A 2 -23.63 13.89 40.27
C ALA A 2 -23.29 14.82 39.09
N PRO A 3 -22.04 15.28 38.94
CA PRO A 3 -21.67 16.09 37.79
C PRO A 3 -21.89 15.23 36.53
N SER A 4 -22.70 15.76 35.61
CA SER A 4 -22.91 15.15 34.30
C SER A 4 -21.56 15.01 33.61
N ALA A 5 -21.12 13.78 33.36
CA ALA A 5 -20.02 13.52 32.46
C ALA A 5 -20.43 14.06 31.09
N THR A 6 -19.84 15.18 30.69
CA THR A 6 -19.90 15.64 29.30
C THR A 6 -19.34 14.50 28.44
N PRO A 7 -20.03 14.06 27.36
CA PRO A 7 -19.45 13.09 26.45
C PRO A 7 -18.16 13.71 25.92
N GLN A 8 -17.02 13.16 26.33
CA GLN A 8 -15.74 13.55 25.77
C GLN A 8 -15.80 13.07 24.33
N GLN A 9 -16.02 13.99 23.38
CA GLN A 9 -15.93 13.67 21.96
C GLN A 9 -14.56 13.02 21.76
N ASP A 10 -14.53 11.75 21.36
CA ASP A 10 -13.30 11.06 21.00
C ASP A 10 -12.65 11.86 19.86
N VAL A 11 -11.64 12.65 20.20
CA VAL A 11 -10.94 13.48 19.24
C VAL A 11 -10.10 12.55 18.39
N ASP A 12 -10.39 12.47 17.09
CA ASP A 12 -9.48 11.88 16.12
C ASP A 12 -8.15 12.64 16.17
N LEU A 13 -7.18 12.11 16.92
CA LEU A 13 -5.90 12.77 17.17
C LEU A 13 -5.10 12.98 15.88
N THR A 14 -5.28 12.13 14.87
CA THR A 14 -4.58 12.29 13.58
C THR A 14 -5.23 13.39 12.76
N ALA A 15 -6.56 13.42 12.65
CA ALA A 15 -7.25 14.52 11.99
C ALA A 15 -6.98 15.86 12.70
N ALA A 16 -7.02 15.88 14.03
CA ALA A 16 -6.67 17.06 14.82
C ALA A 16 -5.19 17.45 14.69
N ALA A 17 -4.27 16.49 14.52
CA ALA A 17 -2.87 16.80 14.23
C ALA A 17 -2.69 17.40 12.84
N ILE A 18 -3.43 16.93 11.83
CA ILE A 18 -3.44 17.50 10.48
C ILE A 18 -3.91 18.95 10.55
N GLN A 19 -5.08 19.20 11.14
CA GLN A 19 -5.64 20.55 11.27
C GLN A 19 -4.70 21.50 12.03
N ARG A 20 -4.13 21.06 13.17
CA ARG A 20 -3.18 21.89 13.94
C ARG A 20 -1.93 22.25 13.13
N LYS A 21 -1.39 21.30 12.36
CA LYS A 21 -0.20 21.52 11.55
C LYS A 21 -0.49 22.43 10.35
N GLU A 22 -1.68 22.34 9.76
CA GLU A 22 -2.12 23.27 8.70
C GLU A 22 -2.24 24.72 9.20
N VAL A 23 -2.70 24.92 10.44
CA VAL A 23 -2.76 26.26 11.05
C VAL A 23 -1.36 26.80 11.38
N ALA A 24 -0.43 25.94 11.80
CA ALA A 24 0.93 26.33 12.18
C ALA A 24 1.85 26.69 11.00
N THR A 25 1.49 26.32 9.76
CA THR A 25 2.34 26.47 8.55
C THR A 25 2.47 27.89 7.98
N THR A 26 2.01 28.94 8.65
CA THR A 26 2.00 30.31 8.09
C THR A 26 3.38 30.96 7.92
N THR A 27 4.46 30.38 8.48
CA THR A 27 5.84 30.94 8.38
C THR A 27 6.89 29.97 7.81
N ALA A 28 6.59 28.67 7.69
CA ALA A 28 7.54 27.67 7.21
C ALA A 28 7.37 27.41 5.70
N ALA A 29 8.47 27.20 4.97
CA ALA A 29 8.40 26.93 3.54
C ALA A 29 7.65 25.62 3.22
N PRO A 30 6.67 25.64 2.28
CA PRO A 30 5.97 24.44 1.85
C PRO A 30 6.85 23.57 0.95
N LEU A 31 6.50 22.29 0.82
CA LEU A 31 7.09 21.44 -0.24
C LEU A 31 6.65 22.00 -1.59
N ALA A 32 7.62 22.32 -2.46
CA ALA A 32 7.35 22.94 -3.76
C ALA A 32 8.09 22.20 -4.88
N ALA A 33 7.38 21.36 -5.63
CA ALA A 33 7.90 20.63 -6.78
C ALA A 33 8.34 21.58 -7.91
N SER A 34 7.80 22.80 -7.97
CA SER A 34 8.24 23.85 -8.90
C SER A 34 9.68 24.32 -8.67
N GLN A 35 10.26 24.05 -7.49
CA GLN A 35 11.64 24.35 -7.15
C GLN A 35 12.59 23.16 -7.36
N LEU A 36 12.12 22.07 -7.99
CA LEU A 36 12.94 20.88 -8.23
C LEU A 36 14.15 21.23 -9.12
N SER A 37 15.35 21.02 -8.59
CA SER A 37 16.60 21.09 -9.35
C SER A 37 16.99 19.71 -9.90
N TYR A 38 17.65 19.69 -11.07
CA TYR A 38 18.06 18.48 -11.76
C TYR A 38 19.58 18.35 -11.76
N ASN A 39 20.09 17.30 -11.12
CA ASN A 39 21.49 16.90 -11.09
C ASN A 39 21.58 15.51 -11.74
N LEU A 40 21.70 15.47 -13.06
CA LEU A 40 21.63 14.21 -13.80
C LEU A 40 22.96 13.44 -13.73
N THR A 41 22.88 12.11 -13.64
CA THR A 41 24.06 11.25 -13.69
C THR A 41 24.76 11.37 -15.04
N THR A 42 26.09 11.43 -15.02
CA THR A 42 26.94 11.32 -16.22
C THR A 42 27.39 9.89 -16.49
N THR A 43 27.11 8.97 -15.56
CA THR A 43 27.48 7.54 -15.63
C THR A 43 26.23 6.70 -15.39
N PRO A 44 25.33 6.62 -16.38
CA PRO A 44 24.06 5.92 -16.20
C PRO A 44 24.28 4.40 -16.09
N ARG A 45 23.49 3.76 -15.23
CA ARG A 45 23.54 2.33 -14.92
C ARG A 45 23.02 1.50 -16.10
N PRO A 46 23.55 0.29 -16.35
CA PRO A 46 22.96 -0.60 -17.34
C PRO A 46 21.50 -0.92 -16.94
N VAL A 47 20.61 -1.00 -17.93
CA VAL A 47 19.21 -1.40 -17.71
C VAL A 47 19.10 -2.90 -17.94
N PRO A 48 19.00 -3.72 -16.88
CA PRO A 48 18.83 -5.17 -17.04
C PRO A 48 17.44 -5.51 -17.61
N ASP A 49 17.29 -6.74 -18.10
CA ASP A 49 15.97 -7.34 -18.28
C ASP A 49 15.31 -7.61 -16.91
N GLU A 50 13.99 -7.78 -16.90
CA GLU A 50 13.21 -7.90 -15.66
C GLU A 50 13.58 -9.16 -14.84
N ILE A 51 13.93 -10.27 -15.49
CA ILE A 51 14.32 -11.51 -14.81
C ILE A 51 15.66 -11.30 -14.10
N THR A 52 16.65 -10.76 -14.80
CA THR A 52 17.96 -10.43 -14.22
C THR A 52 17.83 -9.40 -13.09
N ALA A 53 16.96 -8.41 -13.24
CA ALA A 53 16.76 -7.37 -12.24
C ALA A 53 16.12 -7.86 -10.93
N THR A 54 15.51 -9.04 -10.93
CA THR A 54 14.69 -9.56 -9.82
C THR A 54 15.15 -10.92 -9.30
N SER A 55 16.26 -11.45 -9.82
CA SER A 55 16.83 -12.75 -9.41
C SER A 55 17.88 -12.66 -8.29
N GLY A 56 18.45 -11.48 -8.06
CA GLY A 56 19.47 -11.25 -7.03
C GLY A 56 18.90 -10.91 -5.65
N ASP A 57 19.79 -10.85 -4.66
CA ASP A 57 19.45 -10.49 -3.27
C ASP A 57 19.25 -8.98 -3.07
N GLU A 58 19.70 -8.16 -4.02
CA GLU A 58 19.58 -6.71 -4.00
C GLU A 58 18.52 -6.22 -4.99
N THR A 59 17.77 -5.20 -4.58
CA THR A 59 16.81 -4.53 -5.45
C THR A 59 17.54 -3.59 -6.41
N VAL A 60 17.35 -3.78 -7.71
CA VAL A 60 17.89 -2.86 -8.73
C VAL A 60 17.07 -1.58 -8.79
N ALA A 61 17.71 -0.44 -8.54
CA ALA A 61 17.14 0.90 -8.65
C ALA A 61 17.50 1.58 -9.97
N THR A 62 16.72 2.58 -10.36
CA THR A 62 16.99 3.41 -11.54
C THR A 62 18.17 4.37 -11.32
N ASP A 63 18.45 5.21 -12.32
CA ASP A 63 19.61 6.11 -12.32
C ASP A 63 19.53 7.20 -11.25
N HIS A 64 18.33 7.68 -10.94
CA HIS A 64 18.11 8.83 -10.08
C HIS A 64 17.17 8.56 -8.91
N MET A 65 17.19 9.49 -7.96
CA MET A 65 16.23 9.61 -6.87
C MET A 65 15.87 11.07 -6.64
N VAL A 66 14.71 11.33 -6.06
CA VAL A 66 14.36 12.67 -5.53
C VAL A 66 14.66 12.69 -4.04
N THR A 67 15.24 13.78 -3.55
CA THR A 67 15.46 14.03 -2.11
C THR A 67 15.03 15.44 -1.72
N VAL A 68 14.41 15.57 -0.55
CA VAL A 68 14.00 16.86 0.02
C VAL A 68 14.16 16.83 1.53
N THR A 69 14.95 17.76 2.07
CA THR A 69 15.11 17.90 3.53
C THR A 69 14.05 18.83 4.10
N TRP A 70 13.74 18.64 5.38
CA TRP A 70 12.85 19.51 6.13
C TRP A 70 13.48 19.85 7.48
N ARG A 71 13.33 21.10 7.92
CA ARG A 71 13.68 21.55 9.27
C ARG A 71 12.51 22.32 9.88
N ALA A 72 12.25 22.09 11.16
CA ALA A 72 11.18 22.78 11.89
C ALA A 72 11.29 24.31 11.86
N SER A 73 12.50 24.86 11.73
CA SER A 73 12.76 26.30 11.69
C SER A 73 12.53 26.95 10.33
N THR A 74 12.64 26.21 9.23
CA THR A 74 12.63 26.78 7.87
C THR A 74 11.59 26.16 6.95
N GLY A 75 11.04 25.00 7.31
CA GLY A 75 10.17 24.21 6.45
C GLY A 75 10.96 23.30 5.51
N TRP A 76 10.35 23.01 4.35
CA TRP A 76 10.92 22.18 3.31
C TRP A 76 11.99 22.95 2.52
N ALA A 77 13.11 22.29 2.24
CA ALA A 77 14.10 22.78 1.28
C ALA A 77 13.62 22.56 -0.16
N SER A 78 14.33 23.14 -1.13
CA SER A 78 14.09 22.87 -2.55
C SER A 78 14.39 21.40 -2.86
N PRO A 79 13.49 20.68 -3.56
CA PRO A 79 13.72 19.30 -3.98
C PRO A 79 14.90 19.17 -4.93
N GLU A 80 15.64 18.07 -4.86
CA GLU A 80 16.72 17.73 -5.79
C GLU A 80 16.45 16.34 -6.40
N LEU A 81 16.43 16.25 -7.74
CA LEU A 81 16.59 14.99 -8.46
C LEU A 81 18.08 14.80 -8.71
N LYS A 82 18.64 13.71 -8.21
CA LYS A 82 20.09 13.43 -8.22
C LYS A 82 20.40 11.96 -8.46
N PRO A 83 21.65 11.57 -8.74
CA PRO A 83 22.00 10.17 -8.94
C PRO A 83 21.64 9.32 -7.71
N TYR A 84 21.07 8.13 -7.93
CA TYR A 84 20.72 7.18 -6.88
C TYR A 84 21.97 6.73 -6.10
N GLY A 85 21.92 6.81 -4.77
CA GLY A 85 23.03 6.48 -3.89
C GLY A 85 22.64 6.38 -2.42
N PRO A 86 23.62 6.09 -1.53
CA PRO A 86 23.37 5.88 -0.11
C PRO A 86 22.91 7.16 0.60
N LEU A 87 22.16 6.99 1.69
CA LEU A 87 21.80 8.07 2.60
C LEU A 87 22.87 8.22 3.69
N SER A 88 23.34 9.45 3.93
CA SER A 88 24.21 9.77 5.05
C SER A 88 23.35 10.22 6.24
N LEU A 89 23.27 9.39 7.27
CA LEU A 89 22.48 9.64 8.48
C LEU A 89 23.38 9.62 9.71
N MET A 90 23.11 10.52 10.65
CA MET A 90 23.72 10.43 11.98
C MET A 90 23.23 9.16 12.68
N PRO A 91 24.10 8.42 13.39
CA PRO A 91 23.69 7.22 14.11
C PRO A 91 22.59 7.48 15.16
N THR A 92 22.41 8.72 15.60
CA THR A 92 21.37 9.15 16.55
C THR A 92 20.07 9.60 15.87
N ALA A 93 19.92 9.40 14.56
CA ALA A 93 18.71 9.75 13.82
C ALA A 93 17.48 8.99 14.35
N SER A 94 16.38 9.71 14.61
CA SER A 94 15.19 9.13 15.26
C SER A 94 14.57 7.95 14.50
N CYS A 95 14.67 7.90 13.16
CA CYS A 95 14.17 6.76 12.38
C CYS A 95 14.86 5.45 12.76
N LEU A 96 16.14 5.47 13.14
CA LEU A 96 16.93 4.29 13.48
C LEU A 96 16.59 3.72 14.86
N HIS A 97 15.98 4.51 15.74
CA HIS A 97 15.74 4.13 17.15
C HIS A 97 14.26 4.02 17.50
N TYR A 98 13.42 4.89 16.92
CA TYR A 98 12.02 5.07 17.32
C TYR A 98 11.05 4.89 16.15
N ALA A 99 11.51 4.32 15.03
CA ALA A 99 10.71 4.04 13.85
C ALA A 99 9.87 5.25 13.37
N THR A 100 10.44 6.46 13.46
CA THR A 100 9.84 7.68 12.90
C THR A 100 10.01 7.67 11.38
N GLU A 101 9.34 6.73 10.72
CA GLU A 101 9.41 6.50 9.29
C GLU A 101 8.09 5.98 8.73
N CYS A 102 7.69 6.52 7.58
CA CYS A 102 6.56 6.02 6.80
C CYS A 102 6.93 5.98 5.32
N PHE A 103 6.24 5.13 4.57
CA PHE A 103 6.52 4.93 3.16
C PHE A 103 5.25 4.73 2.35
N GLU A 104 5.38 4.88 1.05
CA GLU A 104 4.36 4.52 0.08
C GLU A 104 4.83 3.46 -0.91
N GLY A 105 3.85 2.91 -1.63
CA GLY A 105 4.07 1.82 -2.55
C GLY A 105 3.05 1.83 -3.68
N LEU A 106 3.53 2.21 -4.85
CA LEU A 106 2.76 2.26 -6.09
C LEU A 106 3.63 1.82 -7.27
N LYS A 107 3.01 1.66 -8.44
CA LYS A 107 3.67 1.18 -9.66
C LYS A 107 3.51 2.21 -10.78
N ALA A 108 4.55 2.34 -11.58
CA ALA A 108 4.50 2.96 -12.90
C ALA A 108 4.40 1.86 -13.96
N PHE A 109 3.49 2.01 -14.92
CA PHE A 109 3.18 1.00 -15.92
C PHE A 109 3.47 1.54 -17.32
N ARG A 110 4.13 0.73 -18.15
CA ARG A 110 4.16 0.97 -19.60
C ARG A 110 2.91 0.36 -20.21
N GLY A 111 1.98 1.22 -20.62
CA GLY A 111 0.72 0.81 -21.24
C GLY A 111 0.92 0.17 -22.61
N HIS A 112 -0.08 -0.59 -23.06
CA HIS A 112 -0.12 -1.16 -24.41
C HIS A 112 -0.35 -0.11 -25.50
N ASP A 113 -0.78 1.09 -25.12
CA ASP A 113 -0.84 2.27 -25.98
C ASP A 113 0.49 3.06 -26.01
N GLY A 114 1.54 2.49 -25.42
CA GLY A 114 2.88 3.05 -25.40
C GLY A 114 3.09 4.20 -24.41
N ARG A 115 2.09 4.63 -23.63
CA ARG A 115 2.28 5.72 -22.65
C ARG A 115 2.66 5.19 -21.26
N LEU A 116 3.50 5.95 -20.57
CA LEU A 116 3.84 5.70 -19.16
C LEU A 116 2.76 6.26 -18.24
N ARG A 117 2.33 5.49 -17.24
CA ARG A 117 1.28 5.90 -16.28
C ARG A 117 1.55 5.47 -14.87
N ILE A 118 0.96 6.16 -13.90
CA ILE A 118 0.84 5.73 -12.51
C ILE A 118 -0.64 5.61 -12.12
N PHE A 119 -0.95 4.66 -11.23
CA PHE A 119 -2.34 4.36 -10.87
C PHE A 119 -2.74 4.99 -9.53
N ARG A 120 -3.77 5.86 -9.56
CA ARG A 120 -4.36 6.58 -8.42
C ARG A 120 -3.32 7.18 -7.44
N PRO A 121 -2.32 7.93 -7.94
CA PRO A 121 -1.27 8.49 -7.09
C PRO A 121 -1.81 9.45 -6.03
N ASP A 122 -2.94 10.11 -6.28
CA ASP A 122 -3.68 10.97 -5.35
C ASP A 122 -3.94 10.25 -4.02
N ARG A 123 -4.36 8.98 -4.09
CA ARG A 123 -4.68 8.16 -2.91
C ARG A 123 -3.43 7.76 -2.14
N ASN A 124 -2.35 7.42 -2.84
CA ASN A 124 -1.06 7.16 -2.19
C ASN A 124 -0.54 8.42 -1.48
N CYS A 125 -0.60 9.58 -2.13
CA CYS A 125 -0.12 10.83 -1.55
C CYS A 125 -0.94 11.25 -0.31
N ALA A 126 -2.27 11.12 -0.38
CA ALA A 126 -3.15 11.37 0.77
C ALA A 126 -2.84 10.44 1.96
N ARG A 127 -2.64 9.14 1.69
CA ARG A 127 -2.29 8.17 2.74
C ARG A 127 -0.89 8.40 3.32
N MET A 128 0.07 8.84 2.52
CA MET A 128 1.40 9.22 3.01
C MET A 128 1.33 10.43 3.93
N ARG A 129 0.55 11.47 3.56
CA ARG A 129 0.32 12.65 4.40
C ARG A 129 -0.30 12.27 5.74
N MET A 130 -1.31 11.39 5.74
CA MET A 130 -1.92 10.87 6.96
C MET A 130 -0.92 10.06 7.79
N SER A 131 -0.11 9.21 7.16
CA SER A 131 0.91 8.42 7.85
C SER A 131 1.96 9.32 8.51
N ALA A 132 2.44 10.33 7.80
CA ALA A 132 3.36 11.33 8.33
C ALA A 132 2.77 12.06 9.54
N ALA A 133 1.49 12.44 9.48
CA ALA A 133 0.79 13.06 10.60
C ALA A 133 0.79 12.15 11.84
N ARG A 134 0.47 10.86 11.67
CA ARG A 134 0.36 9.88 12.76
C ARG A 134 1.66 9.72 13.55
N ILE A 135 2.81 9.76 12.88
CA ILE A 135 4.14 9.62 13.50
C ILE A 135 4.88 10.95 13.65
N SER A 136 4.13 12.06 13.73
CA SER A 136 4.65 13.40 14.00
C SER A 136 5.63 13.98 12.97
N LEU A 137 5.80 13.37 11.81
CA LEU A 137 6.63 13.89 10.70
C LEU A 137 5.98 15.12 10.03
N PRO A 138 6.75 15.94 9.28
CA PRO A 138 6.20 17.12 8.62
C PRO A 138 5.12 16.76 7.60
N LEU A 139 4.13 17.65 7.48
CA LEU A 139 3.14 17.55 6.42
C LEU A 139 3.66 18.20 5.15
N PHE A 140 3.06 17.80 4.04
CA PHE A 140 3.31 18.31 2.70
C PHE A 140 2.00 18.25 1.91
N ASP A 141 1.84 19.11 0.92
CA ASP A 141 0.68 19.05 0.05
C ASP A 141 0.75 17.82 -0.86
N ALA A 142 -0.35 17.07 -0.94
CA ALA A 142 -0.37 15.77 -1.62
C ALA A 142 -0.06 15.88 -3.14
N PRO A 143 -0.58 16.87 -3.89
CA PRO A 143 -0.23 17.08 -5.29
C PRO A 143 1.24 17.42 -5.52
N GLU A 144 1.93 18.04 -4.54
CA GLU A 144 3.36 18.34 -4.68
C GLU A 144 4.21 17.08 -4.65
N LEU A 145 3.85 16.10 -3.81
CA LEU A 145 4.49 14.78 -3.84
C LEU A 145 4.24 14.05 -5.16
N GLU A 146 3.02 14.11 -5.69
CA GLU A 146 2.69 13.54 -7.00
C GLU A 146 3.54 14.13 -8.12
N LYS A 147 3.66 15.46 -8.18
CA LYS A 147 4.51 16.16 -9.17
C LYS A 147 5.97 15.69 -9.09
N LEU A 148 6.51 15.45 -7.89
CA LEU A 148 7.88 14.94 -7.73
C LEU A 148 8.03 13.51 -8.26
N MET A 149 7.05 12.63 -8.04
CA MET A 149 7.05 11.29 -8.62
C MET A 149 6.99 11.34 -10.15
N LEU A 150 6.12 12.19 -10.71
CA LEU A 150 6.00 12.38 -12.16
C LEU A 150 7.29 12.93 -12.77
N ALA A 151 7.97 13.87 -12.11
CA ALA A 151 9.24 14.42 -12.58
C ALA A 151 10.36 13.36 -12.60
N LEU A 152 10.45 12.51 -11.58
CA LEU A 152 11.41 11.40 -11.55
C LEU A 152 11.14 10.39 -12.68
N LEU A 153 9.87 10.02 -12.87
CA LEU A 153 9.45 9.12 -13.95
C LEU A 153 9.64 9.72 -15.34
N ALA A 154 9.50 11.04 -15.50
CA ALA A 154 9.75 11.71 -16.78
C ALA A 154 11.24 11.66 -17.18
N VAL A 155 12.15 11.57 -16.21
CA VAL A 155 13.60 11.43 -16.45
C VAL A 155 13.99 9.98 -16.67
N ASP A 156 13.65 9.08 -15.74
CA ASP A 156 14.12 7.68 -15.77
C ASP A 156 13.20 6.76 -16.58
N GLY A 157 11.90 7.03 -16.59
CA GLY A 157 10.86 6.16 -17.16
C GLY A 157 11.07 5.79 -18.62
N PRO A 158 11.41 6.71 -19.55
CA PRO A 158 11.60 6.36 -20.97
C PRO A 158 12.68 5.30 -21.19
N ARG A 159 13.76 5.34 -20.41
CA ARG A 159 14.88 4.39 -20.52
C ARG A 159 14.63 3.09 -19.76
N TRP A 160 14.03 3.17 -18.57
CA TRP A 160 13.85 2.02 -17.69
C TRP A 160 12.53 1.25 -17.92
N LEU A 161 11.54 1.90 -18.55
CA LEU A 161 10.29 1.31 -19.05
C LEU A 161 10.08 1.72 -20.51
N PRO A 162 10.86 1.20 -21.47
CA PRO A 162 10.81 1.65 -22.85
C PRO A 162 9.49 1.27 -23.56
N ARG A 163 9.13 1.99 -24.63
CA ARG A 163 7.85 1.81 -25.35
C ARG A 163 7.73 0.43 -26.01
N GLU A 164 8.87 -0.17 -26.33
CA GLU A 164 9.01 -1.49 -26.93
C GLU A 164 8.69 -2.62 -25.94
N ARG A 165 8.50 -2.31 -24.65
CA ARG A 165 8.17 -3.26 -23.59
C ARG A 165 6.83 -2.93 -22.91
N PRO A 166 5.70 -2.97 -23.64
CA PRO A 166 4.38 -2.78 -23.03
C PRO A 166 4.06 -3.90 -22.02
N GLY A 167 3.24 -3.60 -21.03
CA GLY A 167 2.89 -4.57 -19.98
C GLY A 167 3.98 -4.76 -18.91
N SER A 168 4.99 -3.89 -18.88
CA SER A 168 6.03 -3.84 -17.84
C SER A 168 5.73 -2.76 -16.80
N PHE A 169 6.35 -2.88 -15.62
CA PHE A 169 6.20 -1.89 -14.56
C PHE A 169 7.50 -1.67 -13.77
N LEU A 170 7.59 -0.50 -13.15
CA LEU A 170 8.54 -0.19 -12.08
C LEU A 170 7.77 0.07 -10.80
N TYR A 171 8.42 -0.14 -9.67
CA TYR A 171 7.90 0.22 -8.37
C TYR A 171 8.40 1.61 -7.96
N ILE A 172 7.51 2.42 -7.41
CA ILE A 172 7.80 3.74 -6.88
C ILE A 172 7.73 3.67 -5.36
N ARG A 173 8.79 4.11 -4.68
CA ARG A 173 8.90 4.08 -3.21
C ARG A 173 9.18 5.46 -2.64
N PRO A 174 8.14 6.29 -2.44
CA PRO A 174 8.25 7.48 -1.60
C PRO A 174 8.45 7.08 -0.15
N THR A 175 9.37 7.74 0.55
CA THR A 175 9.70 7.44 1.95
C THR A 175 10.00 8.73 2.69
N LEU A 176 9.46 8.88 3.90
CA LEU A 176 9.71 10.02 4.78
C LEU A 176 10.22 9.52 6.13
N ILE A 177 11.40 10.00 6.52
CA ILE A 177 12.09 9.58 7.74
C ILE A 177 12.46 10.78 8.61
N GLY A 178 12.39 10.63 9.93
CA GLY A 178 12.92 11.60 10.90
C GLY A 178 14.44 11.46 11.01
N THR A 179 15.16 12.56 10.78
CA THR A 179 16.63 12.58 10.68
C THR A 179 17.30 13.40 11.79
N GLN A 180 16.53 13.90 12.77
CA GLN A 180 17.07 14.68 13.87
C GLN A 180 18.15 13.87 14.62
N SER A 181 19.34 14.44 14.72
CA SER A 181 20.48 13.82 15.42
C SER A 181 20.35 13.98 16.93
N GLN A 182 19.43 13.24 17.54
CA GLN A 182 19.20 13.28 18.98
C GLN A 182 18.56 11.99 19.49
N LEU A 183 19.12 11.45 20.57
CA LEU A 183 18.45 10.44 21.37
C LEU A 183 17.41 11.11 22.29
N GLY A 184 16.14 10.79 22.08
CA GLY A 184 15.03 11.23 22.90
C GLY A 184 13.69 11.01 22.19
N VAL A 185 12.68 10.55 22.93
CA VAL A 185 11.34 10.27 22.37
C VAL A 185 10.55 11.57 22.27
N GLN A 186 10.65 12.24 21.12
CA GLN A 186 9.95 13.48 20.83
C GLN A 186 9.67 13.64 19.33
N ALA A 187 8.81 14.59 18.96
CA ALA A 187 8.58 14.91 17.55
C ALA A 187 9.88 15.38 16.87
N PRO A 188 10.27 14.79 15.73
CA PRO A 188 11.50 15.15 15.05
C PRO A 188 11.43 16.57 14.48
N ARG A 189 12.52 17.32 14.63
CA ARG A 189 12.71 18.69 14.11
C ARG A 189 13.42 18.71 12.76
N GLU A 190 13.89 17.55 12.29
CA GLU A 190 14.51 17.36 10.99
C GLU A 190 13.97 16.08 10.36
N ALA A 191 13.73 16.11 9.06
CA ALA A 191 13.26 14.97 8.29
C ALA A 191 13.82 14.97 6.86
N LEU A 192 13.76 13.81 6.22
CA LEU A 192 14.12 13.60 4.82
C LEU A 192 12.99 12.87 4.11
N LEU A 193 12.44 13.50 3.08
CA LEU A 193 11.63 12.84 2.06
C LEU A 193 12.56 12.37 0.94
N TYR A 194 12.40 11.13 0.49
CA TYR A 194 13.04 10.66 -0.73
C TYR A 194 12.11 9.77 -1.56
N ILE A 195 12.34 9.72 -2.87
CA ILE A 195 11.57 8.89 -3.82
C ILE A 195 12.57 8.14 -4.69
N ILE A 196 12.43 6.82 -4.73
CA ILE A 196 13.22 5.94 -5.60
C ILE A 196 12.30 5.15 -6.53
N LEU A 197 12.84 4.79 -7.69
CA LEU A 197 12.22 3.84 -8.61
C LEU A 197 13.05 2.56 -8.62
N THR A 198 12.38 1.42 -8.60
CA THR A 198 13.06 0.12 -8.58
C THR A 198 12.36 -0.90 -9.44
N PHE A 199 13.10 -1.91 -9.87
CA PHE A 199 12.49 -3.18 -10.23
C PHE A 199 11.86 -3.80 -8.99
N MET A 200 10.78 -4.55 -9.20
CA MET A 200 10.15 -5.39 -8.19
C MET A 200 9.75 -6.70 -8.86
N PRO A 201 9.99 -7.87 -8.24
CA PRO A 201 9.58 -9.14 -8.80
C PRO A 201 8.09 -9.14 -9.17
N ARG A 202 7.75 -9.77 -10.30
CA ARG A 202 6.35 -10.09 -10.60
C ARG A 202 5.88 -11.13 -9.59
N MET A 203 5.09 -10.67 -8.64
CA MET A 203 4.45 -11.53 -7.65
C MET A 203 3.20 -12.14 -8.28
N ASP A 204 3.40 -13.13 -9.15
CA ASP A 204 2.29 -13.86 -9.75
C ASP A 204 1.51 -14.65 -8.70
N ALA A 205 0.23 -14.89 -8.97
CA ALA A 205 -0.58 -15.73 -8.12
C ALA A 205 0.06 -17.14 -8.07
N PRO A 206 0.23 -17.75 -6.89
CA PRO A 206 0.68 -19.13 -6.81
C PRO A 206 -0.25 -20.03 -7.63
N LEU A 207 0.31 -21.06 -8.28
CA LEU A 207 -0.49 -22.03 -9.01
C LEU A 207 -1.50 -22.68 -8.05
N GLY A 208 -2.80 -22.57 -8.37
CA GLY A 208 -3.87 -23.05 -7.50
C GLY A 208 -4.22 -22.10 -6.34
N GLY A 209 -3.78 -20.85 -6.38
CA GLY A 209 -4.15 -19.80 -5.42
C GLY A 209 -3.27 -19.72 -4.17
N MET A 210 -3.37 -18.57 -3.50
CA MET A 210 -2.65 -18.29 -2.26
C MET A 210 -3.23 -19.13 -1.12
N ARG A 211 -2.35 -19.66 -0.28
CA ARG A 211 -2.68 -20.39 0.96
C ARG A 211 -2.34 -19.53 2.15
N LEU A 212 -3.29 -19.33 3.04
CA LEU A 212 -3.14 -18.49 4.23
C LEU A 212 -3.04 -19.36 5.48
N HIS A 213 -2.24 -18.92 6.44
CA HIS A 213 -2.26 -19.43 7.80
C HIS A 213 -2.80 -18.34 8.74
N THR A 214 -3.76 -18.62 9.61
CA THR A 214 -4.23 -17.59 10.54
C THR A 214 -3.13 -17.17 11.53
N SER A 215 -3.14 -15.93 11.99
CA SER A 215 -2.16 -15.47 12.98
C SER A 215 -2.17 -16.34 14.25
N PRO A 216 -1.01 -16.53 14.91
CA PRO A 216 -0.94 -17.15 16.24
C PRO A 216 -1.79 -16.40 17.28
N ASP A 217 -2.23 -17.09 18.33
CA ASP A 217 -3.07 -16.51 19.39
C ASP A 217 -2.36 -15.40 20.19
N ASP A 218 -1.03 -15.44 20.26
CA ASP A 218 -0.18 -14.47 20.95
C ASP A 218 0.27 -13.31 20.03
N MET A 219 -0.28 -13.21 18.83
CA MET A 219 0.14 -12.21 17.85
C MET A 219 -1.03 -11.51 17.17
N VAL A 220 -0.99 -10.17 17.22
CA VAL A 220 -1.88 -9.30 16.46
C VAL A 220 -1.06 -8.35 15.60
N ARG A 221 -1.56 -8.05 14.40
CA ARG A 221 -0.90 -7.11 13.47
C ARG A 221 -1.05 -5.66 13.93
N ALA A 222 -2.24 -5.34 14.41
CA ALA A 222 -2.67 -4.02 14.84
C ALA A 222 -3.81 -4.18 15.86
N TRP A 223 -4.18 -3.09 16.52
CA TRP A 223 -5.28 -3.04 17.48
C TRP A 223 -6.03 -1.71 17.37
N VAL A 224 -7.27 -1.68 17.85
CA VAL A 224 -8.08 -0.45 17.92
C VAL A 224 -7.39 0.55 18.86
N GLY A 225 -7.24 1.79 18.40
CA GLY A 225 -6.42 2.82 19.06
C GLY A 225 -4.94 2.78 18.70
N GLY A 226 -4.49 1.75 17.97
CA GLY A 226 -3.15 1.63 17.42
C GLY A 226 -2.91 2.52 16.19
N PHE A 227 -2.10 2.03 15.25
CA PHE A 227 -1.75 2.76 14.03
C PHE A 227 -1.72 1.86 12.78
N GLY A 228 -2.51 0.77 12.80
CA GLY A 228 -2.61 -0.19 11.69
C GLY A 228 -3.10 0.40 10.38
N TYR A 229 -3.89 1.49 10.46
CA TYR A 229 -4.37 2.29 9.32
C TYR A 229 -3.29 3.15 8.64
N ALA A 230 -2.13 3.35 9.27
CA ALA A 230 -1.04 4.15 8.74
C ALA A 230 0.07 3.27 8.13
N LYS A 231 0.72 3.73 7.07
CA LYS A 231 1.77 2.98 6.37
C LYS A 231 3.16 3.24 6.96
N VAL A 232 3.31 2.85 8.21
CA VAL A 232 4.50 3.09 9.06
C VAL A 232 5.38 1.84 9.12
N GLY A 233 6.71 2.00 9.11
CA GLY A 233 7.67 0.88 9.13
C GLY A 233 7.43 -0.11 10.29
N ALA A 234 7.07 0.41 11.47
CA ALA A 234 6.77 -0.37 12.68
C ALA A 234 5.61 -1.37 12.52
N ASN A 235 4.71 -1.19 11.55
CA ASN A 235 3.63 -2.16 11.27
C ASN A 235 4.12 -3.42 10.54
N TYR A 236 5.35 -3.42 10.02
CA TYR A 236 5.86 -4.49 9.14
C TYR A 236 6.90 -5.35 9.82
N GLY A 237 7.89 -4.77 10.50
CA GLY A 237 8.99 -5.51 11.14
C GLY A 237 8.52 -6.66 12.06
N PRO A 238 7.64 -6.41 13.05
CA PRO A 238 7.13 -7.45 13.93
C PRO A 238 6.37 -8.57 13.19
N SER A 239 5.79 -8.28 12.03
CA SER A 239 5.00 -9.25 11.25
C SER A 239 5.85 -10.34 10.58
N LEU A 240 7.16 -10.10 10.43
CA LEU A 240 8.07 -10.99 9.69
C LEU A 240 8.25 -12.35 10.36
N MET A 241 8.23 -12.42 11.69
CA MET A 241 8.43 -13.69 12.42
C MET A 241 7.34 -14.69 12.06
N ALA A 242 6.07 -14.33 12.23
CA ALA A 242 4.98 -15.21 11.89
C ALA A 242 4.88 -15.45 10.37
N THR A 243 5.17 -14.44 9.54
CA THR A 243 5.17 -14.62 8.08
C THR A 243 6.19 -15.68 7.64
N GLN A 244 7.37 -15.70 8.26
CA GLN A 244 8.38 -16.73 8.01
C GLN A 244 7.95 -18.10 8.52
N ASP A 245 7.33 -18.18 9.70
CA ASP A 245 6.79 -19.44 10.21
C ASP A 245 5.72 -20.04 9.28
N ALA A 246 4.75 -19.23 8.85
CA ALA A 246 3.74 -19.63 7.88
C ALA A 246 4.38 -20.17 6.59
N ARG A 247 5.41 -19.50 6.07
CA ARG A 247 6.17 -19.95 4.89
C ARG A 247 6.88 -21.27 5.08
N ARG A 248 7.53 -21.49 6.23
CA ARG A 248 8.17 -22.79 6.55
C ARG A 248 7.17 -23.93 6.60
N ARG A 249 5.92 -23.63 6.95
CA ARG A 249 4.80 -24.58 6.99
C ARG A 249 4.09 -24.74 5.64
N GLY A 250 4.61 -24.11 4.58
CA GLY A 250 4.08 -24.19 3.21
C GLY A 250 3.01 -23.16 2.87
N PHE A 251 2.64 -22.27 3.79
CA PHE A 251 1.68 -21.21 3.51
C PHE A 251 2.36 -20.02 2.83
N HIS A 252 1.60 -19.26 2.05
CA HIS A 252 2.16 -18.14 1.29
C HIS A 252 2.18 -16.85 2.12
N GLN A 253 1.14 -16.64 2.94
CA GLN A 253 0.92 -15.45 3.75
C GLN A 253 0.14 -15.79 5.03
N ILE A 254 0.02 -14.81 5.92
CA ILE A 254 -0.84 -14.89 7.10
C ILE A 254 -2.21 -14.29 6.81
N LEU A 255 -3.29 -14.86 7.36
CA LEU A 255 -4.54 -14.15 7.58
C LEU A 255 -4.53 -13.60 9.02
N TRP A 256 -4.46 -12.27 9.17
CA TRP A 256 -4.43 -11.63 10.47
C TRP A 256 -5.81 -11.65 11.10
N LEU A 257 -5.90 -12.22 12.30
CA LEU A 257 -7.11 -12.21 13.11
C LEU A 257 -7.00 -11.15 14.21
N TYR A 258 -8.14 -10.58 14.59
CA TYR A 258 -8.21 -9.61 15.68
C TYR A 258 -9.37 -9.91 16.64
N GLY A 259 -9.14 -9.65 17.94
CA GLY A 259 -10.13 -9.81 18.98
C GLY A 259 -10.47 -11.27 19.30
N GLN A 260 -11.26 -11.45 20.36
CA GLN A 260 -11.63 -12.78 20.86
C GLN A 260 -12.49 -13.58 19.86
N GLN A 261 -13.24 -12.88 19.01
CA GLN A 261 -14.11 -13.48 17.99
C GLN A 261 -13.34 -13.89 16.72
N GLY A 262 -12.04 -13.61 16.63
CA GLY A 262 -11.25 -13.93 15.44
C GLY A 262 -11.71 -13.17 14.20
N GLU A 263 -11.87 -11.86 14.32
CA GLU A 263 -12.23 -10.98 13.20
C GLU A 263 -11.15 -11.04 12.10
N CYS A 264 -11.56 -11.34 10.87
CA CYS A 264 -10.67 -11.37 9.72
C CYS A 264 -10.31 -9.94 9.29
N THR A 265 -9.01 -9.62 9.23
CA THR A 265 -8.54 -8.25 8.95
C THR A 265 -7.83 -8.12 7.59
N GLU A 266 -6.60 -8.61 7.49
CA GLU A 266 -5.74 -8.48 6.31
C GLU A 266 -5.03 -9.80 6.00
N ALA A 267 -4.73 -10.03 4.72
CA ALA A 267 -3.94 -11.16 4.24
C ALA A 267 -2.49 -10.71 3.97
N GLY A 268 -1.59 -10.95 4.93
CA GLY A 268 -0.21 -10.48 4.90
C GLY A 268 -0.17 -8.95 4.99
N ALA A 269 0.24 -8.31 3.90
CA ALA A 269 0.26 -6.85 3.75
C ALA A 269 -0.79 -6.34 2.72
N SER A 270 -1.80 -7.16 2.44
CA SER A 270 -2.89 -6.90 1.49
C SER A 270 -4.23 -6.92 2.23
N ASN A 271 -5.20 -6.15 1.73
CA ASN A 271 -6.57 -6.26 2.22
C ASN A 271 -7.19 -7.59 1.75
N PHE A 272 -8.15 -8.13 2.50
CA PHE A 272 -8.76 -9.43 2.22
C PHE A 272 -10.24 -9.28 1.89
N PHE A 273 -10.67 -10.00 0.85
CA PHE A 273 -12.04 -10.04 0.35
C PHE A 273 -12.52 -11.49 0.29
N VAL A 274 -13.78 -11.69 0.65
CA VAL A 274 -14.47 -12.98 0.54
C VAL A 274 -15.74 -12.78 -0.27
N VAL A 275 -15.99 -13.69 -1.19
CA VAL A 275 -17.21 -13.78 -1.98
C VAL A 275 -17.95 -15.03 -1.52
N TRP A 276 -19.17 -14.85 -1.03
CA TRP A 276 -20.00 -15.95 -0.56
C TRP A 276 -21.47 -15.73 -0.91
N GLN A 277 -22.29 -16.74 -0.67
CA GLN A 277 -23.73 -16.58 -0.61
C GLN A 277 -24.14 -16.24 0.82
N ARG A 278 -25.05 -15.27 0.97
CA ARG A 278 -25.64 -14.98 2.27
C ARG A 278 -26.52 -16.14 2.75
N PRO A 279 -26.57 -16.40 4.06
CA PRO A 279 -27.60 -17.25 4.65
C PRO A 279 -29.00 -16.72 4.31
N GLY A 280 -29.94 -17.62 4.01
CA GLY A 280 -31.33 -17.27 3.72
C GLY A 280 -31.61 -17.07 2.22
N ASP A 281 -31.35 -15.86 1.71
CA ASP A 281 -31.73 -15.48 0.33
C ASP A 281 -30.78 -16.00 -0.76
N ARG A 282 -29.60 -16.53 -0.37
CA ARG A 282 -28.56 -17.04 -1.27
C ARG A 282 -28.03 -16.01 -2.27
N GLU A 283 -28.25 -14.73 -2.04
CA GLU A 283 -27.66 -13.68 -2.87
C GLU A 283 -26.15 -13.59 -2.61
N THR A 284 -25.39 -13.18 -3.63
CA THR A 284 -23.94 -13.06 -3.52
C THR A 284 -23.59 -11.83 -2.70
N GLU A 285 -22.71 -11.99 -1.72
CA GLU A 285 -22.10 -10.89 -0.98
C GLU A 285 -20.57 -10.98 -1.10
N ILE A 286 -19.97 -9.83 -1.39
CA ILE A 286 -18.54 -9.58 -1.36
C ILE A 286 -18.27 -8.78 -0.09
N VAL A 287 -17.58 -9.39 0.87
CA VAL A 287 -17.27 -8.77 2.17
C VAL A 287 -15.80 -8.41 2.29
N THR A 288 -15.51 -7.28 2.90
CA THR A 288 -14.16 -6.90 3.36
C THR A 288 -14.24 -6.13 4.68
N ALA A 289 -13.15 -6.14 5.46
CA ALA A 289 -13.11 -5.52 6.77
C ALA A 289 -13.30 -3.98 6.65
N PRO A 290 -14.01 -3.34 7.59
CA PRO A 290 -14.29 -1.90 7.53
C PRO A 290 -13.07 -1.09 7.97
N LEU A 291 -13.13 0.23 7.80
CA LEU A 291 -12.02 1.14 8.14
C LEU A 291 -12.28 1.96 9.42
N ASP A 292 -13.49 1.89 9.99
CA ASP A 292 -13.98 2.83 11.00
C ASP A 292 -13.19 2.79 12.31
N ASP A 293 -12.70 1.60 12.70
CA ASP A 293 -11.94 1.38 13.93
C ASP A 293 -10.42 1.59 13.76
N LYS A 294 -9.99 2.03 12.57
CA LYS A 294 -8.59 2.32 12.22
C LYS A 294 -7.64 1.14 12.38
N LEU A 295 -8.18 -0.09 12.36
CA LEU A 295 -7.40 -1.32 12.43
C LEU A 295 -6.76 -1.68 11.09
N ILE A 296 -7.44 -1.35 9.98
CA ILE A 296 -7.12 -1.80 8.62
C ILE A 296 -6.41 -0.69 7.83
N LEU A 297 -5.41 -1.06 7.01
CA LEU A 297 -4.80 -0.11 6.08
C LEU A 297 -5.77 0.17 4.93
N ASP A 298 -6.06 1.44 4.65
CA ASP A 298 -6.87 1.83 3.49
C ASP A 298 -6.09 1.63 2.18
N GLY A 299 -6.10 0.40 1.66
CA GLY A 299 -5.41 0.02 0.44
C GLY A 299 -5.97 0.71 -0.80
N VAL A 300 -5.11 1.27 -1.66
CA VAL A 300 -5.54 1.85 -2.95
C VAL A 300 -6.17 0.77 -3.84
N THR A 301 -5.60 -0.44 -3.87
CA THR A 301 -6.19 -1.58 -4.60
C THR A 301 -7.54 -1.99 -3.99
N ARG A 302 -7.68 -2.04 -2.66
CA ARG A 302 -8.96 -2.30 -1.97
C ARG A 302 -10.02 -1.29 -2.38
N ARG A 303 -9.68 0.01 -2.30
CA ARG A 303 -10.58 1.10 -2.69
C ARG A 303 -11.02 0.95 -4.14
N SER A 304 -10.08 0.72 -5.06
CA SER A 304 -10.39 0.48 -6.46
C SER A 304 -11.26 -0.74 -6.69
N CYS A 305 -11.05 -1.85 -5.97
CA CYS A 305 -11.92 -3.01 -6.04
C CYS A 305 -13.35 -2.64 -5.64
N LEU A 306 -13.54 -1.97 -4.49
CA LEU A 306 -14.86 -1.54 -4.03
C LEU A 306 -15.54 -0.61 -5.03
N ASP A 307 -14.81 0.37 -5.57
CA ASP A 307 -15.31 1.35 -6.54
C ASP A 307 -15.81 0.62 -7.81
N VAL A 308 -14.97 -0.21 -8.46
CA VAL A 308 -15.39 -0.91 -9.70
C VAL A 308 -16.45 -1.97 -9.47
N MET A 309 -16.44 -2.65 -8.31
CA MET A 309 -17.45 -3.66 -7.99
C MET A 309 -18.81 -3.02 -7.81
N ARG A 310 -18.89 -1.89 -7.09
CA ARG A 310 -20.14 -1.12 -6.90
C ARG A 310 -20.66 -0.52 -8.20
N GLU A 311 -19.77 -0.13 -9.09
CA GLU A 311 -20.12 0.46 -10.38
C GLU A 311 -20.57 -0.59 -11.41
N ARG A 312 -19.84 -1.71 -11.52
CA ARG A 312 -19.96 -2.63 -12.66
C ARG A 312 -20.71 -3.93 -12.35
N LEU A 313 -20.87 -4.32 -11.09
CA LEU A 313 -21.65 -5.52 -10.76
C LEU A 313 -23.14 -5.22 -10.76
N GLY A 314 -23.93 -6.18 -11.25
CA GLY A 314 -25.38 -6.05 -11.39
C GLY A 314 -26.15 -6.36 -10.11
N SER A 315 -27.48 -6.31 -10.24
CA SER A 315 -28.42 -6.72 -9.19
C SER A 315 -28.15 -8.15 -8.72
N GLY A 316 -28.17 -8.39 -7.40
CA GLY A 316 -27.92 -9.71 -6.79
C GLY A 316 -26.50 -9.92 -6.27
N VAL A 317 -25.62 -8.92 -6.42
CA VAL A 317 -24.29 -8.90 -5.78
C VAL A 317 -24.18 -7.70 -4.84
N HIS A 318 -23.88 -7.97 -3.57
CA HIS A 318 -23.79 -6.96 -2.52
C HIS A 318 -22.34 -6.73 -2.13
N VAL A 319 -21.92 -5.46 -2.04
CA VAL A 319 -20.54 -5.10 -1.69
C VAL A 319 -20.53 -4.46 -0.30
N THR A 320 -20.18 -5.25 0.71
CA THR A 320 -20.33 -4.89 2.12
C THR A 320 -18.96 -4.66 2.78
N GLU A 321 -18.82 -3.51 3.46
CA GLU A 321 -17.71 -3.26 4.38
C GLU A 321 -18.22 -3.52 5.80
N ARG A 322 -17.91 -4.70 6.37
CA ARG A 322 -18.33 -5.08 7.72
C ARG A 322 -17.31 -5.99 8.39
N LYS A 323 -17.37 -6.07 9.72
CA LYS A 323 -16.63 -7.09 10.45
C LYS A 323 -17.20 -8.47 10.10
N TYR A 324 -16.30 -9.43 9.96
CA TYR A 324 -16.62 -10.83 9.77
C TYR A 324 -15.55 -11.69 10.43
N THR A 325 -15.93 -12.86 10.89
CA THR A 325 -15.10 -13.72 11.72
C THR A 325 -14.57 -14.93 10.95
N ILE A 326 -13.53 -15.56 11.49
CA ILE A 326 -13.04 -16.85 11.00
C ILE A 326 -14.10 -17.96 11.15
N ASP A 327 -14.96 -17.86 12.15
CA ASP A 327 -16.05 -18.81 12.38
C ASP A 327 -17.14 -18.69 11.30
N GLU A 328 -17.47 -17.47 10.83
CA GLU A 328 -18.35 -17.28 9.67
C GLU A 328 -17.78 -17.93 8.40
N LEU A 329 -16.46 -17.94 8.22
CA LEU A 329 -15.82 -18.62 7.09
C LEU A 329 -15.89 -20.14 7.20
N LEU A 330 -15.68 -20.68 8.41
CA LEU A 330 -15.84 -22.11 8.68
C LEU A 330 -17.29 -22.58 8.42
N GLU A 331 -18.28 -21.81 8.89
CA GLU A 331 -19.69 -22.08 8.66
C GLU A 331 -20.05 -22.00 7.17
N ALA A 332 -19.60 -20.96 6.48
CA ALA A 332 -19.85 -20.80 5.05
C ALA A 332 -19.21 -21.91 4.20
N GLU A 333 -18.05 -22.44 4.60
CA GLU A 333 -17.42 -23.58 3.94
C GLU A 333 -18.24 -24.86 4.15
N ALA A 334 -18.60 -25.15 5.39
CA ALA A 334 -19.39 -26.33 5.75
C ALA A 334 -20.78 -26.35 5.05
N GLU A 335 -21.35 -25.19 4.79
CA GLU A 335 -22.64 -25.02 4.11
C GLU A 335 -22.55 -24.90 2.58
N GLY A 336 -21.33 -24.95 2.02
CA GLY A 336 -21.10 -24.77 0.58
C GLY A 336 -21.51 -23.39 0.06
N ARG A 337 -21.35 -22.35 0.88
CA ARG A 337 -21.65 -20.94 0.55
C ARG A 337 -20.43 -20.13 0.12
N LEU A 338 -19.21 -20.56 0.42
CA LEU A 338 -18.00 -19.89 -0.07
C LEU A 338 -17.87 -20.05 -1.58
N LEU A 339 -17.71 -18.93 -2.30
CA LEU A 339 -17.60 -18.92 -3.76
C LEU A 339 -16.18 -18.60 -4.21
N GLU A 340 -15.59 -17.53 -3.69
CA GLU A 340 -14.25 -17.08 -4.05
C GLU A 340 -13.64 -16.29 -2.88
N SER A 341 -12.32 -16.10 -2.88
CA SER A 341 -11.69 -15.08 -2.03
C SER A 341 -10.41 -14.58 -2.66
N PHE A 342 -10.00 -13.37 -2.30
CA PHE A 342 -8.78 -12.79 -2.84
C PHE A 342 -8.14 -11.77 -1.91
N ALA A 343 -6.81 -11.66 -2.02
CA ALA A 343 -6.01 -10.61 -1.41
C ALA A 343 -5.79 -9.47 -2.42
N ALA A 344 -5.97 -8.23 -1.98
CA ALA A 344 -5.82 -7.02 -2.80
C ALA A 344 -4.75 -6.08 -2.24
N GLY A 345 -3.71 -5.80 -3.03
CA GLY A 345 -2.63 -4.88 -2.66
C GLY A 345 -1.59 -4.71 -3.77
N THR A 346 -0.82 -3.63 -3.75
CA THR A 346 0.08 -3.24 -4.87
C THR A 346 1.04 -4.36 -5.32
N ALA A 347 1.54 -5.18 -4.40
CA ALA A 347 2.53 -6.22 -4.68
C ALA A 347 1.96 -7.34 -5.57
N TYR A 348 1.04 -8.14 -5.02
CA TYR A 348 0.34 -9.25 -5.69
C TYR A 348 -0.83 -8.80 -6.58
N PHE A 349 -1.11 -7.50 -6.60
CA PHE A 349 -2.26 -6.87 -7.24
C PHE A 349 -3.59 -7.43 -6.71
N ILE A 350 -4.17 -8.41 -7.39
CA ILE A 350 -5.34 -9.18 -6.96
C ILE A 350 -4.97 -10.65 -7.11
N CYS A 351 -4.86 -11.33 -5.97
CA CYS A 351 -4.43 -12.72 -5.90
C CYS A 351 -5.54 -13.58 -5.29
N PRO A 352 -6.02 -14.61 -6.01
CA PRO A 352 -6.99 -15.54 -5.45
C PRO A 352 -6.38 -16.27 -4.25
N VAL A 353 -7.23 -16.60 -3.27
CA VAL A 353 -6.89 -17.38 -2.08
C VAL A 353 -7.70 -18.67 -2.14
N SER A 354 -7.02 -19.80 -2.04
CA SER A 354 -7.58 -21.14 -2.20
C SER A 354 -7.77 -21.90 -0.89
N GLN A 355 -7.04 -21.50 0.14
CA GLN A 355 -7.07 -22.20 1.42
C GLN A 355 -6.73 -21.25 2.56
N ILE A 356 -7.42 -21.44 3.69
CA ILE A 356 -7.05 -20.84 4.97
C ILE A 356 -6.92 -21.97 5.99
N HIS A 357 -5.73 -22.11 6.57
CA HIS A 357 -5.50 -23.00 7.71
C HIS A 357 -5.75 -22.24 9.01
N HIS A 358 -6.71 -22.73 9.80
CA HIS A 358 -7.07 -22.17 11.09
C HIS A 358 -7.11 -23.25 12.17
N ARG A 359 -6.14 -23.22 13.10
CA ARG A 359 -6.12 -24.06 14.31
C ARG A 359 -6.39 -25.56 14.02
N GLY A 360 -5.72 -26.10 12.99
CA GLY A 360 -5.87 -27.51 12.59
C GLY A 360 -7.07 -27.83 11.69
N LYS A 361 -7.88 -26.82 11.33
CA LYS A 361 -8.95 -26.93 10.34
C LYS A 361 -8.51 -26.27 9.03
N GLU A 362 -8.95 -26.84 7.91
CA GLU A 362 -8.78 -26.28 6.58
C GLU A 362 -10.10 -25.66 6.13
N ILE A 363 -10.06 -24.41 5.67
CA ILE A 363 -11.16 -23.77 4.96
C ILE A 363 -10.76 -23.79 3.49
N ASN A 364 -11.40 -24.65 2.70
CA ASN A 364 -11.13 -24.76 1.27
C ASN A 364 -12.03 -23.79 0.52
N ILE A 365 -11.41 -22.95 -0.33
CA ILE A 365 -12.11 -21.91 -1.07
C ILE A 365 -12.06 -22.28 -2.55
N PRO A 366 -13.20 -22.30 -3.26
CA PRO A 366 -13.20 -22.65 -4.68
C PRO A 366 -12.30 -21.71 -5.50
N ILE A 367 -11.61 -22.31 -6.46
CA ILE A 367 -10.73 -21.64 -7.41
C ILE A 367 -11.29 -21.87 -8.82
N GLY A 368 -11.12 -20.89 -9.69
CA GLY A 368 -11.55 -20.98 -11.09
C GLY A 368 -10.72 -22.00 -11.89
N PRO A 369 -11.09 -22.21 -13.18
CA PRO A 369 -10.35 -23.08 -14.08
C PRO A 369 -8.85 -22.74 -14.13
N ASP A 370 -8.01 -23.76 -14.37
CA ASP A 370 -6.56 -23.63 -14.50
C ASP A 370 -5.85 -22.97 -13.30
N GLY A 371 -6.47 -23.01 -12.11
CA GLY A 371 -5.91 -22.43 -10.90
C GLY A 371 -6.04 -20.91 -10.81
N GLN A 372 -6.87 -20.29 -11.65
CA GLN A 372 -7.11 -18.84 -11.66
C GLN A 372 -8.18 -18.42 -10.65
N GLY A 373 -8.33 -17.11 -10.41
CA GLY A 373 -9.43 -16.61 -9.61
C GLY A 373 -10.78 -16.97 -10.23
N GLY A 374 -11.83 -17.03 -9.41
CA GLY A 374 -13.19 -17.19 -9.91
C GLY A 374 -13.65 -15.97 -10.75
N GLU A 375 -14.91 -15.98 -11.14
CA GLU A 375 -15.47 -15.00 -12.07
C GLU A 375 -15.33 -13.56 -11.56
N ILE A 376 -15.67 -13.31 -10.29
CA ILE A 376 -15.61 -11.96 -9.71
C ILE A 376 -14.15 -11.52 -9.57
N THR A 377 -13.30 -12.38 -9.01
CA THR A 377 -11.88 -12.08 -8.80
C THR A 377 -11.20 -11.75 -10.13
N THR A 378 -11.49 -12.51 -11.18
CA THR A 378 -10.90 -12.34 -12.51
C THR A 378 -11.40 -11.05 -13.18
N LYS A 379 -12.70 -10.76 -13.11
CA LYS A 379 -13.27 -9.51 -13.65
C LYS A 379 -12.69 -8.28 -13.00
N VAL A 380 -12.61 -8.25 -11.66
CA VAL A 380 -12.08 -7.09 -10.92
C VAL A 380 -10.60 -6.87 -11.24
N LYS A 381 -9.81 -7.95 -11.30
CA LYS A 381 -8.41 -7.91 -11.74
C LYS A 381 -8.27 -7.37 -13.16
N GLN A 382 -9.13 -7.80 -14.07
CA GLN A 382 -9.13 -7.33 -15.45
C GLN A 382 -9.50 -5.85 -15.54
N TRP A 383 -10.62 -5.41 -14.97
CA TRP A 383 -11.08 -4.00 -15.06
C TRP A 383 -10.03 -3.02 -14.55
N ILE A 384 -9.43 -3.30 -13.39
CA ILE A 384 -8.40 -2.43 -12.83
C ILE A 384 -7.10 -2.53 -13.66
N GLY A 385 -6.74 -3.73 -14.13
CA GLY A 385 -5.56 -3.95 -14.96
C GLY A 385 -5.65 -3.24 -16.31
N ASP A 386 -6.83 -3.23 -16.94
CA ASP A 386 -7.07 -2.57 -18.22
C ASP A 386 -6.86 -1.05 -18.10
N ILE A 387 -7.22 -0.45 -16.97
CA ILE A 387 -6.89 0.95 -16.65
C ILE A 387 -5.38 1.14 -16.47
N MET A 388 -4.73 0.31 -15.63
CA MET A 388 -3.29 0.41 -15.34
C MET A 388 -2.43 0.34 -16.60
N TYR A 389 -2.79 -0.54 -17.54
CA TYR A 389 -2.05 -0.77 -18.78
C TYR A 389 -2.63 -0.04 -20.00
N GLY A 390 -3.58 0.90 -19.81
CA GLY A 390 -4.07 1.78 -20.87
C GLY A 390 -4.93 1.10 -21.95
N ARG A 391 -5.50 -0.07 -21.65
CA ARG A 391 -6.54 -0.70 -22.49
C ARG A 391 -7.90 -0.02 -22.29
N GLU A 392 -8.11 0.56 -21.11
CA GLU A 392 -9.23 1.43 -20.79
C GLU A 392 -8.66 2.80 -20.38
N GLN A 393 -9.12 3.89 -21.01
CA GLN A 393 -8.73 5.24 -20.58
C GLN A 393 -9.62 5.66 -19.40
N HIS A 394 -8.99 6.01 -18.28
CA HIS A 394 -9.67 6.38 -17.04
C HIS A 394 -8.83 7.40 -16.28
N GLU A 395 -9.47 8.29 -15.52
CA GLU A 395 -8.80 9.29 -14.69
C GLU A 395 -7.87 8.70 -13.62
N TRP A 396 -8.04 7.42 -13.31
CA TRP A 396 -7.19 6.69 -12.35
C TRP A 396 -5.80 6.40 -12.92
N GLY A 397 -5.65 6.36 -14.24
CA GLY A 397 -4.36 6.15 -14.93
C GLY A 397 -3.70 7.47 -15.30
N VAL A 398 -3.00 8.10 -14.36
CA VAL A 398 -2.34 9.40 -14.57
C VAL A 398 -1.14 9.21 -15.51
N VAL A 399 -1.17 9.87 -16.66
CA VAL A 399 -0.11 9.81 -17.68
C VAL A 399 1.09 10.63 -17.24
N VAL A 400 2.28 10.04 -17.33
CA VAL A 400 3.55 10.72 -17.11
C VAL A 400 3.91 11.51 -18.38
N PRO A 401 4.20 12.82 -18.27
CA PRO A 401 4.65 13.61 -19.42
C PRO A 401 6.08 13.22 -19.78
N GLU A 402 6.22 12.34 -20.77
CA GLU A 402 7.52 11.99 -21.36
C GLU A 402 7.97 13.12 -22.28
N LYS A 403 9.22 13.56 -22.18
CA LYS A 403 9.81 14.43 -23.20
C LYS A 403 9.98 13.59 -24.48
N GLU A 404 9.49 14.08 -25.61
CA GLU A 404 9.85 13.52 -26.91
C GLU A 404 11.38 13.60 -27.04
N GLN A 405 12.02 12.46 -27.34
CA GLN A 405 13.47 12.36 -27.50
C GLN A 405 13.93 13.00 -28.81
#